data_AF-A0A368MG62-F1
#
_entry.id   AF-A0A368MG62-F1
#
_cell.length_a   1.000
_cell.length_b   1.000
_cell.length_c   1.000
_cell.angle_alpha   90.00
_cell.angle_beta   90.00
_cell.angle_gamma   90.00
#
_symmetry.space_group_name_H-M   'P 1'
#
loop_
_entity.id
_entity.type
_entity.pdbx_description
1 polymer ?
#
loop_
_entity_poly.entity_id
_entity_poly.type
_entity_poly.pdbx_seq_one_letter_code
_entity_poly.pdbx_strand_id
1 'polypeptide(L)'
;MTEFNEQESLIRAKKKVKQIQIFYLHLVGYLVVVSLILYNFYIMDGGPHKKAVTWVNTSTLVGWTIFIIIHWWRAFKGRFLFKKEWEDRKIEEYLNKITEEETTMWE
;
A
#
# COMPACT_ATOMS: atom_id res chain seq x y z
N MET A 1 -25.16 -0.28 22.87
CA MET A 1 -23.68 -0.13 23.01
C MET A 1 -22.92 -0.72 21.81
N THR A 2 -23.60 -1.27 20.80
CA THR A 2 -23.03 -1.91 19.60
C THR A 2 -22.67 -0.91 18.49
N GLU A 3 -23.50 0.11 18.22
CA GLU A 3 -23.27 1.06 17.12
C GLU A 3 -21.97 1.88 17.24
N PHE A 4 -21.57 2.24 18.46
CA PHE A 4 -20.35 3.02 18.69
C PHE A 4 -19.08 2.25 18.28
N ASN A 5 -19.10 0.93 18.42
CA ASN A 5 -17.98 0.04 18.08
C ASN A 5 -17.89 -0.20 16.57
N GLU A 6 -19.03 -0.27 15.89
CA GLU A 6 -19.09 -0.42 14.44
C GLU A 6 -18.56 0.82 13.72
N GLN A 7 -18.96 2.02 14.12
CA GLN A 7 -18.44 3.26 13.51
C GLN A 7 -16.93 3.39 13.66
N GLU A 8 -16.36 3.09 14.83
CA GLU A 8 -14.91 3.09 15.00
C GLU A 8 -14.20 2.06 14.11
N SER A 9 -14.77 0.87 13.96
CA SER A 9 -14.21 -0.17 13.09
C SER A 9 -14.18 0.25 11.62
N LEU A 10 -15.27 0.89 11.15
CA LEU A 10 -15.39 1.41 9.80
C LEU A 10 -14.43 2.57 9.54
N ILE A 11 -14.24 3.47 10.50
CA ILE A 11 -13.28 4.57 10.41
C ILE A 11 -11.85 4.02 10.32
N ARG A 12 -11.51 3.01 11.13
CA ARG A 12 -10.19 2.34 11.06
C ARG A 12 -9.99 1.67 9.71
N ALA A 13 -10.99 0.97 9.17
CA ALA A 13 -10.93 0.34 7.86
C ALA A 13 -10.73 1.37 6.73
N LYS A 14 -11.52 2.46 6.71
CA LYS A 14 -11.38 3.56 5.74
C LYS A 14 -9.99 4.20 5.81
N LYS A 15 -9.46 4.44 7.01
CA LYS A 15 -8.11 5.02 7.20
C LYS A 15 -7.01 4.11 6.65
N LYS A 16 -7.18 2.78 6.75
CA LYS A 16 -6.26 1.80 6.16
C LYS A 16 -6.31 1.79 4.62
N VAL A 17 -7.51 1.80 4.03
CA VAL A 17 -7.68 1.88 2.57
C VAL A 17 -7.05 3.15 2.00
N LYS A 18 -7.29 4.29 2.66
CA LYS A 18 -6.71 5.58 2.26
C LYS A 18 -5.18 5.57 2.25
N GLN A 19 -4.54 4.95 3.25
CA GLN A 19 -3.06 4.84 3.28
C GLN A 19 -2.51 4.05 2.10
N ILE A 20 -3.22 3.01 1.68
CA ILE A 20 -2.81 2.16 0.56
C ILE A 20 -3.04 2.85 -0.78
N GLN A 21 -4.15 3.59 -0.92
CA GLN A 21 -4.38 4.44 -2.09
C GLN A 21 -3.27 5.48 -2.26
N ILE A 22 -2.87 6.13 -1.16
CA ILE A 22 -1.76 7.10 -1.18
C ILE A 22 -0.45 6.40 -1.58
N PHE A 23 -0.18 5.20 -1.06
CA PHE A 23 0.99 4.42 -1.47
C PHE A 23 0.99 4.11 -2.97
N TYR A 24 -0.15 3.69 -3.54
CA TYR A 24 -0.25 3.43 -4.99
C TYR A 24 0.01 4.67 -5.83
N LEU A 25 -0.48 5.85 -5.42
CA LEU A 25 -0.15 7.11 -6.12
C LEU A 25 1.36 7.38 -6.11
N HIS A 26 2.03 7.17 -4.98
CA HIS A 26 3.50 7.32 -4.90
C HIS A 26 4.23 6.27 -5.73
N LEU A 27 3.73 5.02 -5.78
CA LEU A 27 4.30 3.96 -6.60
C LEU A 27 4.18 4.28 -8.10
N VAL A 28 3.03 4.78 -8.54
CA VAL A 28 2.83 5.22 -9.93
C VAL A 28 3.77 6.37 -10.26
N GLY A 29 3.86 7.39 -9.38
CA GLY A 29 4.81 8.50 -9.55
C GLY A 29 6.26 8.02 -9.63
N TYR A 30 6.65 7.06 -8.79
CA TYR A 30 7.96 6.43 -8.84
C TYR A 30 8.22 5.75 -10.18
N LEU A 31 7.27 4.95 -10.69
CA LEU A 31 7.42 4.29 -12.01
C LEU A 31 7.58 5.31 -13.14
N VAL A 32 6.86 6.43 -13.10
CA VAL A 32 7.02 7.52 -14.08
C VAL A 32 8.42 8.12 -14.01
N VAL A 33 8.91 8.48 -12.80
CA VAL A 33 10.25 9.04 -12.61
C VAL A 33 11.34 8.06 -13.07
N VAL A 34 11.23 6.78 -12.72
CA VAL A 34 12.15 5.73 -13.19
C VAL A 34 12.15 5.63 -14.70
N SER A 35 10.96 5.67 -15.32
CA SER A 35 10.82 5.60 -16.78
C SER A 35 11.46 6.81 -17.46
N LEU A 36 11.31 8.01 -16.90
CA LEU A 36 11.96 9.23 -17.40
C LEU A 36 13.48 9.16 -17.26
N ILE A 37 13.99 8.61 -16.15
CA ILE A 37 15.43 8.39 -15.93
C ILE A 37 15.98 7.36 -16.93
N LEU A 38 15.27 6.25 -17.16
CA LEU A 38 15.64 5.25 -18.16
C LEU A 38 15.63 5.84 -19.58
N TYR A 39 14.62 6.64 -19.90
CA TYR A 39 14.55 7.35 -21.17
C TYR A 39 15.74 8.31 -21.34
N ASN A 40 16.09 9.04 -20.29
CA ASN A 40 17.27 9.91 -20.28
C ASN A 40 18.56 9.11 -20.56
N PHE A 41 18.72 7.92 -19.96
CA PHE A 41 19.84 7.03 -20.27
C PHE A 41 19.87 6.56 -21.72
N TYR A 42 18.71 6.30 -22.31
CA TYR A 42 18.58 5.86 -23.70
C TYR A 42 19.00 6.95 -24.71
N ILE A 43 18.61 8.20 -24.47
CA ILE A 43 18.90 9.31 -25.38
C ILE A 43 20.27 9.97 -25.15
N MET A 44 20.92 9.70 -24.01
CA MET A 44 22.16 10.41 -23.62
C MET A 44 23.39 9.85 -24.33
N ASP A 45 23.78 10.52 -25.41
CA ASP A 45 24.93 10.15 -26.21
C ASP A 45 26.22 10.91 -25.82
N GLY A 46 27.33 10.16 -25.70
CA GLY A 46 28.75 10.56 -25.67
C GLY A 46 29.30 11.79 -24.91
N GLY A 47 28.50 12.68 -24.33
CA GLY A 47 28.97 14.00 -23.87
C GLY A 47 29.85 14.00 -22.61
N PRO A 48 30.67 15.05 -22.38
CA PRO A 48 31.56 15.17 -21.22
C PRO A 48 30.82 15.15 -19.87
N HIS A 49 29.54 15.52 -19.86
CA HIS A 49 28.70 15.52 -18.66
C HIS A 49 27.99 14.17 -18.39
N LYS A 50 28.12 13.18 -19.28
CA LYS A 50 27.43 11.88 -19.18
C LYS A 50 27.70 11.18 -17.85
N LYS A 51 28.94 11.22 -17.36
CA LYS A 51 29.32 10.57 -16.09
C LYS A 51 28.64 11.22 -14.88
N ALA A 52 28.59 12.54 -14.83
CA ALA A 52 27.95 13.28 -13.75
C ALA A 52 26.43 13.03 -13.72
N VAL A 53 25.77 13.12 -14.88
CA VAL A 53 24.33 12.87 -15.01
C VAL A 53 23.98 11.42 -14.65
N THR A 54 24.78 10.46 -15.13
CA THR A 54 24.61 9.04 -14.79
C THR A 54 24.73 8.79 -13.29
N TRP A 55 25.71 9.41 -12.65
CA TRP A 55 25.95 9.27 -11.21
C TRP A 55 24.79 9.86 -10.38
N VAL A 56 24.28 11.02 -10.76
CA VAL A 56 23.12 11.65 -10.11
C VAL A 56 21.85 10.82 -10.33
N ASN A 57 21.57 10.37 -11.55
CA ASN A 57 20.41 9.52 -11.85
C ASN A 57 20.46 8.21 -11.07
N THR A 58 21.63 7.55 -11.02
CA THR A 58 21.80 6.29 -10.29
C THR A 58 21.62 6.49 -8.79
N SER A 59 22.22 7.54 -8.21
CA SER A 59 22.05 7.86 -6.78
C SER A 59 20.60 8.18 -6.44
N THR A 60 19.91 8.88 -7.34
CA THR A 60 18.49 9.21 -7.20
C THR A 60 17.64 7.93 -7.22
N LEU A 61 17.88 7.03 -8.19
CA LEU A 61 17.20 5.74 -8.26
C LEU A 61 17.39 4.92 -6.99
N VAL A 62 18.62 4.80 -6.49
CA VAL A 62 18.91 4.05 -5.26
C VAL A 62 18.21 4.67 -4.06
N GLY A 63 18.32 5.99 -3.86
CA GLY A 63 17.66 6.68 -2.75
C GLY A 63 16.14 6.56 -2.79
N TRP A 64 15.53 6.77 -3.96
CA TRP A 64 14.09 6.65 -4.15
C TRP A 64 13.58 5.21 -4.02
N THR A 65 14.36 4.22 -4.44
CA THR A 65 14.03 2.80 -4.24
C THR A 65 13.94 2.49 -2.75
N ILE A 66 14.92 2.94 -1.96
CA ILE A 66 14.93 2.75 -0.50
C ILE A 66 13.72 3.47 0.14
N PHE A 67 13.43 4.70 -0.29
CA PHE A 67 12.28 5.46 0.20
C PHE A 67 10.95 4.72 -0.05
N ILE A 68 10.75 4.18 -1.25
CA ILE A 68 9.55 3.40 -1.60
C ILE A 68 9.44 2.12 -0.77
N ILE A 69 10.55 1.41 -0.53
CA ILE A 69 10.55 0.19 0.30
C ILE A 69 10.11 0.52 1.74
N ILE A 70 10.62 1.61 2.31
CA ILE A 70 10.21 2.07 3.65
C ILE A 70 8.73 2.45 3.65
N HIS A 71 8.26 3.14 2.61
CA HIS A 71 6.87 3.56 2.52
C HIS A 71 5.92 2.37 2.35
N TRP A 72 6.31 1.39 1.52
CA TRP A 72 5.63 0.11 1.37
C TRP A 72 5.56 -0.62 2.70
N TRP A 73 6.68 -0.76 3.41
CA TRP A 73 6.70 -1.39 4.72
C TRP A 73 5.71 -0.71 5.66
N ARG A 74 5.68 0.63 5.71
CA ARG A 74 4.77 1.37 6.59
C ARG A 74 3.29 1.20 6.19
N ALA A 75 2.98 1.20 4.90
CA ALA A 75 1.62 1.01 4.39
C ALA A 75 1.12 -0.44 4.59
N PHE A 76 2.01 -1.44 4.53
CA PHE A 76 1.68 -2.86 4.59
C PHE A 76 2.03 -3.55 5.91
N LYS A 77 2.66 -2.87 6.88
CA LYS A 77 3.04 -3.40 8.21
C LYS A 77 1.86 -4.10 8.91
N GLY A 78 0.64 -3.58 8.72
CA GLY A 78 -0.57 -4.12 9.30
C GLY A 78 -1.22 -5.27 8.53
N ARG A 79 -0.81 -5.58 7.30
CA ARG A 79 -1.36 -6.69 6.48
C ARG A 79 -0.46 -7.91 6.45
N PHE A 80 0.87 -7.74 6.50
CA PHE A 80 1.79 -8.88 6.46
C PHE A 80 1.82 -9.66 7.78
N LEU A 81 1.56 -8.99 8.91
CA LEU A 81 1.51 -9.60 10.25
C LEU A 81 0.12 -10.09 10.65
N PHE A 82 -0.95 -9.46 10.16
CA PHE A 82 -2.32 -9.98 10.31
C PHE A 82 -2.62 -10.93 9.17
N LYS A 83 -2.00 -12.11 9.30
CA LYS A 83 -2.14 -13.29 8.48
C LYS A 83 -3.62 -13.62 8.25
N LYS A 84 -3.93 -14.12 7.05
CA LYS A 84 -5.20 -14.68 6.56
C LYS A 84 -6.10 -15.31 7.65
N GLU A 85 -5.54 -15.98 8.65
CA GLU A 85 -6.23 -16.50 9.84
C GLU A 85 -7.10 -15.48 10.59
N TRP A 86 -6.68 -14.21 10.72
CA TRP A 86 -7.52 -13.19 11.35
C TRP A 86 -8.72 -12.81 10.48
N GLU A 87 -8.51 -12.79 9.17
CA GLU A 87 -9.54 -12.45 8.18
C GLU A 87 -10.57 -13.59 8.08
N ASP A 88 -10.09 -14.84 7.98
CA ASP A 88 -10.91 -16.05 7.98
C ASP A 88 -11.74 -16.16 9.28
N ARG A 89 -11.13 -15.93 10.45
CA ARG A 89 -11.85 -15.93 11.74
C ARG A 89 -12.91 -14.84 11.81
N LYS A 90 -12.66 -13.66 11.23
CA LYS A 90 -13.65 -12.59 11.22
C LYS A 90 -14.81 -12.88 10.28
N ILE A 91 -14.54 -13.48 9.11
CA ILE A 91 -15.60 -13.94 8.20
C ILE A 91 -16.49 -14.98 8.88
N GLU A 92 -15.89 -15.93 9.59
CA GLU A 92 -16.62 -16.95 10.35
C GLU A 92 -17.47 -16.35 11.48
N GLU A 93 -16.94 -15.36 12.21
CA GLU A 93 -17.68 -14.63 13.24
C GLU A 93 -18.88 -13.83 12.67
N TYR A 94 -18.73 -13.24 11.47
CA TYR A 94 -19.84 -12.57 10.79
C TYR A 94 -20.90 -13.55 10.27
N LEU A 95 -20.49 -14.67 9.68
CA LEU A 95 -21.41 -15.71 9.23
C LEU A 95 -22.22 -16.27 10.40
N ASN A 96 -21.57 -16.60 11.52
CA ASN A 96 -22.25 -17.10 12.70
C ASN A 96 -23.25 -16.08 13.28
N LYS A 97 -22.90 -14.78 13.31
CA LYS A 97 -23.85 -13.74 13.74
C LYS A 97 -25.07 -13.62 12.85
N ILE A 98 -24.91 -13.71 11.54
CA ILE A 98 -26.03 -13.67 10.58
C ILE A 98 -26.93 -14.88 10.80
N THR A 99 -26.35 -16.08 10.96
CA THR A 99 -27.11 -17.30 11.20
C THR A 99 -27.83 -17.28 12.54
N GLU A 100 -27.20 -16.78 13.60
CA GLU A 100 -27.80 -16.66 14.94
C GLU A 100 -28.96 -15.65 14.93
N GLU A 101 -28.77 -14.48 14.31
CA GLU A 101 -29.82 -13.47 14.11
C GLU A 101 -30.99 -14.03 13.28
N GLU A 102 -30.71 -14.76 12.18
CA GLU A 102 -31.74 -15.44 11.38
C GLU A 102 -32.52 -16.47 12.21
N THR A 103 -31.85 -17.31 13.00
CA THR A 103 -32.54 -18.32 13.83
C THR A 103 -33.44 -17.71 14.90
N THR A 104 -33.07 -16.58 15.50
CA THR A 104 -33.89 -15.87 16.50
C THR A 104 -35.08 -15.11 15.92
N MET A 105 -35.08 -14.85 14.61
CA MET A 105 -36.18 -14.14 13.94
C MET A 105 -37.32 -15.07 13.51
N TRP A 106 -37.09 -16.39 13.51
CA TRP A 106 -38.07 -17.41 13.15
C TRP A 106 -38.63 -18.18 14.36
N GLU A 107 -38.18 -17.87 15.57
CA GLU A 107 -38.76 -18.31 16.87
C GLU A 107 -39.68 -17.23 17.48
#